data_AF-A0A0F8ZKS2-F1
#
_entry.id   AF-A0A0F8ZKS2-F1
#
_cell.length_a   1.000
_cell.length_b   1.000
_cell.length_c   1.000
_cell.angle_alpha   90.00
_cell.angle_beta   90.00
_cell.angle_gamma   90.00
#
_symmetry.space_group_name_H-M   'P 1'
#
loop_
_entity.id
_entity.type
_entity.pdbx_description
1 polymer ?
#
loop_
_entity_poly.entity_id
_entity_poly.type
_entity_poly.pdbx_seq_one_letter_code
_entity_poly.pdbx_strand_id
1 'polypeptide(L)' 'MEQEVAGVMHCPKCRHKKTYAYDSRPNNRGATVRRRRECAECRFRFSTTEVRVLSRSQKN' A
#
# COMPACT_ATOMS: atom_id res chain seq x y z
N MET A 1 -6.24 -12.69 0.13
CA MET A 1 -6.71 -12.19 -1.18
C MET A 1 -7.97 -11.42 -0.84
N GLU A 2 -8.16 -10.13 -1.01
CA GLU A 2 -7.52 -9.08 -1.81
C GLU A 2 -7.56 -7.82 -0.92
N GLN A 3 -6.44 -7.13 -0.75
CA GLN A 3 -6.39 -5.98 0.15
C GLN A 3 -6.42 -4.69 -0.66
N GLU A 4 -7.65 -4.29 -1.00
CA GLU A 4 -8.03 -2.95 -1.47
C GLU A 4 -7.77 -1.91 -0.38
N VAL A 5 -6.50 -1.65 -0.09
CA VAL A 5 -6.14 -0.45 0.67
C VAL A 5 -6.04 0.69 -0.33
N ALA A 6 -7.18 1.24 -0.71
CA ALA A 6 -7.28 2.55 -1.32
C ALA A 6 -6.94 3.63 -0.27
N GLY A 7 -5.75 3.54 0.33
CA GLY A 7 -5.22 4.59 1.19
C GLY A 7 -4.91 5.81 0.34
N VAL A 8 -5.36 6.99 0.77
CA VAL A 8 -5.24 8.26 0.03
C VAL A 8 -3.76 8.69 0.00
N MET A 9 -2.99 8.21 -0.97
CA MET A 9 -1.59 8.60 -1.16
C MET A 9 -1.50 9.54 -2.35
N HIS A 10 -0.89 10.70 -2.13
CA HIS A 10 -0.68 11.67 -3.19
C HIS A 10 0.55 11.27 -4.02
N CYS A 11 0.45 11.36 -5.35
CA CYS A 11 1.59 11.08 -6.22
C CYS A 11 2.74 12.06 -5.95
N PRO A 12 3.98 11.62 -5.71
CA PRO A 12 5.11 12.52 -5.47
C PRO A 12 5.53 13.30 -6.72
N LYS A 13 5.11 12.88 -7.93
CA LYS A 13 5.44 13.53 -9.19
C LYS A 13 4.46 14.65 -9.56
N CYS A 14 3.15 14.37 -9.52
CA CYS A 14 2.10 15.31 -9.94
C CYS A 14 1.14 15.74 -8.82
N ARG A 15 1.27 15.21 -7.61
CA ARG A 15 0.39 15.44 -6.44
C ARG A 15 -1.05 14.97 -6.61
N HIS A 16 -1.34 14.16 -7.64
CA HIS A 16 -2.66 13.58 -7.86
C HIS A 16 -3.07 12.62 -6.74
N LYS A 17 -4.35 12.64 -6.36
CA LYS A 17 -4.90 11.89 -5.19
C LYS A 17 -5.23 10.43 -5.49
N LYS A 18 -5.49 10.09 -6.76
CA LYS A 18 -5.80 8.72 -7.18
C LYS A 18 -4.53 7.93 -7.51
N THR A 19 -4.26 6.91 -6.71
CA THR A 19 -3.17 5.96 -6.96
C THR A 19 -3.69 4.55 -6.74
N TYR A 20 -3.40 3.65 -7.67
CA TYR A 20 -3.81 2.26 -7.62
C TYR A 20 -2.72 1.43 -6.96
N ALA A 21 -3.08 0.62 -5.98
CA ALA A 21 -2.15 -0.34 -5.39
C ALA A 21 -2.09 -1.57 -6.29
N TYR A 22 -0.90 -1.87 -6.81
CA TYR A 22 -0.65 -3.09 -7.56
C TYR A 22 0.36 -3.89 -6.74
N ASP A 23 -0.03 -5.05 -6.22
CA ASP A 23 0.80 -6.19 -5.80
C ASP A 23 0.51 -6.71 -4.38
N SER A 24 0.40 -8.04 -4.32
CA SER A 24 0.25 -8.86 -3.12
C SER A 24 1.43 -9.82 -3.02
N ARG A 25 2.61 -9.34 -2.65
CA ARG A 25 3.69 -10.19 -2.15
C ARG A 25 3.64 -10.24 -0.63
N PRO A 26 3.14 -11.33 -0.01
CA PRO A 26 3.28 -11.51 1.42
C PRO A 26 4.77 -11.72 1.73
N ASN A 27 5.42 -10.71 2.30
CA ASN A 27 6.69 -10.94 2.98
C ASN A 27 6.36 -11.61 4.32
N ASN A 28 6.76 -12.86 4.47
CA ASN A 28 6.46 -13.72 5.62
C ASN A 28 7.15 -13.28 6.94
N ARG A 29 7.74 -12.07 6.98
CA ARG A 29 8.44 -11.48 8.13
C ARG A 29 7.69 -10.29 8.72
N GLY A 30 6.44 -10.55 9.14
CA GLY A 30 5.76 -10.02 10.33
C GLY A 30 5.54 -8.52 10.59
N ALA A 31 6.41 -7.59 10.16
CA ALA A 31 6.38 -6.21 10.67
C ALA A 31 6.12 -5.13 9.60
N THR A 32 6.59 -5.36 8.37
CA THR A 32 6.63 -4.29 7.37
C THR A 32 6.01 -4.76 6.06
N VAL A 33 5.02 -4.01 5.58
CA VAL A 33 4.39 -4.24 4.29
C VAL A 33 4.84 -3.15 3.32
N ARG A 34 5.51 -3.55 2.24
CA ARG A 34 5.79 -2.66 1.12
C ARG A 34 4.71 -2.86 0.07
N ARG A 35 3.93 -1.83 -0.22
CA ARG A 35 2.92 -1.82 -1.31
C ARG A 35 3.46 -1.01 -2.47
N ARG A 36 3.37 -1.56 -3.68
CA ARG A 36 3.64 -0.82 -4.90
C ARG A 36 2.36 -0.11 -5.34
N ARG A 37 2.49 1.14 -5.75
CA ARG A 37 1.40 2.02 -6.16
C ARG A 37 1.72 2.68 -7.50
N GLU A 38 0.72 2.89 -8.34
CA GLU A 38 0.81 3.57 -9.63
C GLU A 38 -0.16 4.76 -9.68
N CYS A 39 0.31 5.91 -10.16
CA CYS A 39 -0.53 7.09 -10.34
C CYS A 39 -1.46 6.96 -11.55
N ALA A 40 -2.75 7.26 -11.38
CA ALA A 40 -3.74 7.22 -12.46
C ALA A 40 -3.50 8.26 -13.57
N GLU A 41 -2.85 9.39 -13.23
CA GLU A 41 -2.68 10.54 -14.13
C GLU A 41 -1.34 10.50 -14.86
N CYS A 42 -0.23 10.43 -14.13
CA CYS A 42 1.12 10.45 -14.72
C CYS A 42 1.77 9.07 -14.87
N ARG A 43 1.07 7.98 -14.48
CA ARG A 43 1.59 6.59 -14.47
C ARG A 43 2.90 6.41 -13.69
N PHE A 44 3.21 7.32 -12.78
CA PHE A 44 4.39 7.22 -11.92
C PHE A 44 4.21 6.09 -10.91
N ARG A 45 5.21 5.20 -10.83
CA ARG A 45 5.24 4.05 -9.93
C ARG A 45 6.07 4.34 -8.69
N PHE A 46 5.51 4.10 -7.52
CA PHE A 46 6.19 4.30 -6.23
C PHE A 46 5.84 3.18 -5.26
N SER A 47 6.59 3.06 -4.16
CA SER A 47 6.32 2.07 -3.11
C SER A 47 6.09 2.77 -1.78
N THR A 48 5.03 2.39 -1.07
CA THR A 48 4.76 2.84 0.29
C THR A 48 5.13 1.75 1.27
N THR A 49 5.84 2.12 2.33
CA THR A 49 6.14 1.23 3.44
C THR A 49 5.11 1.51 4.53
N GLU A 50 4.20 0.58 4.74
CA GLU A 50 3.22 0.64 5.80
C GLU A 50 3.63 -0.36 6.89
N VAL A 51 3.76 0.13 8.13
CA VAL A 51 3.93 -0.72 9.29
C VAL A 51 2.57 -1.33 9.59
N ARG A 52 2.44 -2.65 9.42
CA ARG A 52 1.26 -3.35 9.94
C ARG A 52 1.40 -3.34 11.45
N VAL A 53 0.72 -2.42 12.13
CA VAL A 53 0.36 -2.67 13.51
C VAL A 53 -0.49 -3.92 13.50
N LEU A 54 0.06 -5.04 13.99
CA LEU A 54 -0.73 -6.21 14.34
C LEU A 54 -1.63 -5.78 15.50
N SER A 55 -2.70 -5.04 15.21
CA SER A 55 -3.76 -4.75 16.16
C SER A 55 -4.43 -6.09 16.45
N ARG A 56 -3.90 -6.72 17.50
CA ARG A 56 -4.36 -7.93 18.16
C ARG A 56 -5.88 -8.11 18.04
N SER A 57 -6.29 -9.11 17.28
CA SER A 57 -7.55 -9.84 17.50
C SER A 57 -7.29 -11.33 17.38
N GLN A 58 -6.39 -11.83 18.23
CA GLN A 58 -6.49 -13.18 18.76
C GLN A 58 -6.93 -13.01 20.21
N LYS A 59 -8.24 -13.03 20.46
CA LYS A 59 -8.77 -13.33 21.79
C LYS A 59 -9.76 -14.47 21.62
N ASN A 60 -9.25 -15.62 22.06
CA ASN A 60 -9.93 -16.80 22.58
C ASN A 60 -10.77 -17.63 21.61
#